data_AF-A0A401SBS2-F1
#
_entry.id   AF-A0A401SBS2-F1
#
_cell.length_a   1.000
_cell.length_b   1.000
_cell.length_c   1.000
_cell.angle_alpha   90.00
_cell.angle_beta   90.00
_cell.angle_gamma   90.00
#
_symmetry.space_group_name_H-M   'P 1'
#
loop_
_entity.id
_entity.type
_entity.pdbx_description
1 polymer ?
#
loop_
_entity_poly.entity_id
_entity_poly.type
_entity_poly.pdbx_seq_one_letter_code
_entity_poly.pdbx_strand_id
1 'polypeptide(L)'
;DNLLGISWVDSAWIPILNPGNVLDYFSERSNPFYDRTCNNEVVKMQRLSLEHLHNMTGLEYILLHAQEPILYIIRKQHRYSPTQVTPLADYYIIAGVVYQAPDLGSVINSRMLTAIHAVQSAFDEAMSYCRYHPSKGYWWHFKDQDERDKVKPKSKKKEEPSSLFQRQRVDMLLLDIRQKFQPKFIQPKSGDKPVPVEQVKKEAEPTTETIKQEEKDSTKNSQQSSSTKAPPEKRMRLQ
;
A
#
# COMPACT_ATOMS: atom_id res chain seq x y z
N ASP A 1 21.97 -10.52 -22.63
CA ASP A 1 21.14 -9.68 -21.75
C ASP A 1 19.72 -10.23 -21.64
N ASN A 2 19.03 -9.99 -20.54
CA ASN A 2 17.68 -10.50 -20.31
C ASN A 2 16.63 -9.52 -20.85
N LEU A 3 16.08 -9.79 -22.04
CA LEU A 3 15.09 -8.91 -22.69
C LEU A 3 13.80 -8.72 -21.86
N LEU A 4 13.45 -9.68 -20.99
CA LEU A 4 12.27 -9.58 -20.11
C LEU A 4 12.39 -8.48 -19.04
N GLY A 5 13.60 -7.99 -18.77
CA GLY A 5 13.85 -6.89 -17.83
C GLY A 5 13.94 -5.51 -18.48
N ILE A 6 13.76 -5.42 -19.81
CA ILE A 6 13.90 -4.19 -20.59
C ILE A 6 12.52 -3.68 -20.98
N SER A 7 12.36 -2.37 -21.03
CA SER A 7 11.22 -1.69 -21.65
C SER A 7 11.71 -0.62 -22.62
N TRP A 8 10.91 -0.31 -23.63
CA TRP A 8 11.21 0.73 -24.61
C TRP A 8 9.98 1.62 -24.82
N VAL A 9 10.20 2.91 -25.09
CA VAL A 9 9.14 3.88 -25.37
C VAL A 9 9.70 5.02 -26.22
N ASP A 10 8.91 5.50 -27.19
CA ASP A 10 9.10 6.80 -27.81
C ASP A 10 7.87 7.69 -27.58
N SER A 11 8.07 8.76 -26.82
CA SER A 11 7.05 9.72 -26.40
C SER A 11 6.38 10.46 -27.56
N ALA A 12 7.02 10.53 -28.74
CA ALA A 12 6.46 11.23 -29.90
C ALA A 12 5.18 10.56 -30.43
N TRP A 13 5.07 9.24 -30.28
CA TRP A 13 3.96 8.45 -30.81
C TRP A 13 2.77 8.32 -29.86
N ILE A 14 2.97 8.50 -28.55
CA ILE A 14 1.93 8.28 -27.51
C ILE A 14 0.59 8.99 -27.84
N PRO A 15 0.55 10.27 -28.29
CA PRO A 15 -0.72 10.96 -28.56
C PRO A 15 -1.44 10.51 -29.84
N ILE A 16 -0.79 9.72 -30.70
CA ILE A 16 -1.25 9.37 -32.06
C ILE A 16 -1.42 7.84 -32.20
N LEU A 17 -1.15 7.07 -31.14
CA LEU A 17 -1.05 5.61 -31.19
C LEU A 17 -2.42 4.94 -31.37
N ASN A 18 -2.60 4.32 -32.54
CA ASN A 18 -3.83 3.68 -33.02
C ASN A 18 -3.53 2.24 -33.51
N PRO A 19 -4.52 1.34 -33.63
CA PRO A 19 -4.32 -0.02 -34.15
C PRO A 19 -3.68 -0.07 -35.55
N GLY A 20 -3.93 0.94 -36.38
CA GLY A 20 -3.37 1.03 -37.73
C GLY A 20 -1.89 1.45 -37.80
N ASN A 21 -1.35 2.12 -36.77
CA ASN A 21 0.04 2.60 -36.76
C ASN A 21 0.90 1.96 -35.65
N VAL A 22 0.31 1.15 -34.77
CA VAL A 22 1.05 0.47 -33.68
C VAL A 22 2.16 -0.46 -34.20
N LEU A 23 2.00 -1.04 -35.39
CA LEU A 23 3.05 -1.81 -36.06
C LEU A 23 4.18 -0.92 -36.58
N ASP A 24 3.87 0.29 -37.07
CA ASP A 24 4.89 1.26 -37.46
C ASP A 24 5.67 1.76 -36.24
N TYR A 25 4.98 2.10 -35.15
CA TYR A 25 5.58 2.44 -33.86
C TYR A 25 6.52 1.34 -33.36
N PHE A 26 6.07 0.08 -33.41
CA PHE A 26 6.90 -1.05 -33.01
C PHE A 26 8.11 -1.27 -33.95
N SER A 27 8.02 -0.89 -35.23
CA SER A 27 9.14 -1.02 -36.19
C SER A 27 10.25 0.03 -36.03
N GLU A 28 10.11 0.97 -35.07
CA GLU A 28 11.03 2.10 -34.93
C GLU A 28 12.49 1.67 -34.65
N ARG A 29 13.45 2.41 -35.22
CA ARG A 29 14.88 2.05 -35.23
C ARG A 29 15.47 1.88 -33.82
N SER A 30 14.93 2.59 -32.84
CA SER A 30 15.38 2.56 -31.44
C SER A 30 14.79 1.40 -30.63
N ASN A 31 13.77 0.69 -31.13
CA ASN A 31 13.15 -0.43 -30.43
C ASN A 31 14.05 -1.69 -30.49
N PRO A 32 14.54 -2.22 -29.35
CA PRO A 32 15.37 -3.43 -29.31
C PRO A 32 14.60 -4.73 -29.59
N PHE A 33 13.25 -4.70 -29.56
CA PHE A 33 12.40 -5.88 -29.76
C PHE A 33 12.06 -6.18 -31.22
N TYR A 34 12.32 -5.23 -32.12
CA TYR A 34 12.00 -5.35 -33.54
C TYR A 34 13.18 -5.86 -34.37
N ASP A 35 12.90 -6.91 -35.13
CA ASP A 35 13.87 -7.63 -35.95
C ASP A 35 13.69 -7.26 -37.43
N ARG A 36 14.67 -6.56 -37.99
CA ARG A 36 14.60 -6.04 -39.37
C ARG A 36 14.77 -7.12 -40.45
N THR A 37 15.04 -8.36 -40.05
CA THR A 37 15.03 -9.50 -40.97
C THR A 37 13.62 -10.05 -41.22
N CYS A 38 12.60 -9.50 -40.54
CA CYS A 38 11.21 -9.94 -40.69
C CYS A 38 10.56 -9.50 -42.01
N ASN A 39 9.53 -10.25 -42.39
CA ASN A 39 8.74 -10.01 -43.60
C ASN A 39 7.99 -8.67 -43.56
N ASN A 40 7.66 -8.14 -42.37
CA ASN A 40 7.04 -6.82 -42.23
C ASN A 40 7.94 -5.71 -42.79
N GLU A 41 9.26 -5.79 -42.56
CA GLU A 41 10.20 -4.80 -43.09
C GLU A 41 10.26 -4.86 -44.62
N VAL A 42 10.23 -6.06 -45.20
CA VAL A 42 10.20 -6.27 -46.66
C VAL A 42 8.90 -5.70 -47.26
N VAL A 43 7.74 -6.01 -46.67
CA VAL A 43 6.42 -5.49 -47.09
C VAL A 43 6.38 -3.97 -46.98
N LYS A 44 6.92 -3.39 -45.90
CA LYS A 44 7.00 -1.95 -45.65
C LYS A 44 7.90 -1.25 -46.68
N MET A 45 9.09 -1.79 -46.96
CA MET A 45 10.03 -1.27 -47.97
C MET A 45 9.45 -1.32 -49.38
N GLN A 46 8.73 -2.39 -49.72
CA GLN A 46 8.08 -2.56 -51.03
C GLN A 46 6.71 -1.85 -51.13
N ARG A 47 6.19 -1.30 -50.02
CA ARG A 47 4.88 -0.64 -49.90
C ARG A 47 3.67 -1.52 -50.27
N LEU A 48 3.72 -2.82 -49.96
CA LEU A 48 2.57 -3.72 -50.14
C LEU A 48 1.61 -3.69 -48.95
N SER A 49 0.41 -4.24 -49.15
CA SER A 49 -0.56 -4.49 -48.07
C SER A 49 -0.08 -5.62 -47.15
N LEU A 50 -0.45 -5.53 -45.86
CA LEU A 50 -0.12 -6.54 -44.85
C LEU A 50 -0.67 -7.95 -45.17
N GLU A 51 -1.68 -8.06 -46.04
CA GLU A 51 -2.21 -9.36 -46.50
C GLU A 51 -1.15 -10.21 -47.24
N HIS A 52 -0.15 -9.56 -47.86
CA HIS A 52 0.94 -10.27 -48.53
C HIS A 52 1.81 -11.12 -47.58
N LEU A 53 1.82 -10.81 -46.27
CA LEU A 53 2.51 -11.61 -45.25
C LEU A 53 2.01 -13.07 -45.25
N HIS A 54 0.72 -13.30 -45.54
CA HIS A 54 0.13 -14.64 -45.57
C HIS A 54 0.77 -15.58 -46.60
N ASN A 55 1.29 -15.01 -47.69
CA ASN A 55 1.93 -15.74 -48.80
C ASN A 55 3.46 -15.84 -48.65
N MET A 56 4.05 -15.13 -47.70
CA MET A 56 5.47 -15.20 -47.39
C MET A 56 5.74 -16.29 -46.33
N THR A 57 6.99 -16.73 -46.20
CA THR A 57 7.45 -17.60 -45.11
C THR A 57 8.58 -16.90 -44.35
N GLY A 58 8.73 -17.17 -43.06
CA GLY A 58 9.71 -16.51 -42.20
C GLY A 58 9.10 -15.82 -40.99
N LEU A 59 9.85 -14.86 -40.42
CA LEU A 59 9.42 -14.10 -39.26
C LEU A 59 8.43 -13.00 -39.64
N GLU A 60 7.33 -12.90 -38.91
CA GLU A 60 6.35 -11.82 -39.03
C GLU A 60 5.88 -11.33 -37.65
N TYR A 61 5.48 -10.07 -37.60
CA TYR A 61 4.88 -9.42 -36.44
C TYR A 61 3.42 -9.10 -36.78
N ILE A 62 2.49 -9.61 -35.98
CA ILE A 62 1.05 -9.34 -36.15
C ILE A 62 0.48 -8.62 -34.92
N LEU A 63 -0.50 -7.75 -35.14
CA LEU A 63 -1.33 -7.20 -34.07
C LEU A 63 -2.38 -8.25 -33.71
N LEU A 64 -2.26 -8.85 -32.53
CA LEU A 64 -3.15 -9.91 -32.06
C LEU A 64 -4.38 -9.36 -31.33
N HIS A 65 -4.21 -8.28 -30.57
CA HIS A 65 -5.31 -7.60 -29.90
C HIS A 65 -5.00 -6.11 -29.75
N ALA A 66 -6.05 -5.30 -29.85
CA ALA A 66 -6.01 -3.87 -29.63
C ALA A 66 -7.18 -3.47 -28.74
N GLN A 67 -6.87 -2.82 -27.61
CA GLN A 67 -7.81 -2.22 -26.69
C GLN A 67 -7.43 -0.74 -26.53
N GLU A 68 -7.97 0.09 -27.40
CA GLU A 68 -7.81 1.55 -27.32
C GLU A 68 -8.33 2.09 -25.97
N PRO A 69 -7.68 3.09 -25.36
CA PRO A 69 -6.39 3.70 -25.74
C PRO A 69 -5.16 3.07 -25.03
N ILE A 70 -5.34 1.96 -24.27
CA ILE A 70 -4.38 1.57 -23.21
C ILE A 70 -3.45 0.42 -23.61
N LEU A 71 -3.95 -0.59 -24.32
CA LEU A 71 -3.23 -1.86 -24.51
C LEU A 71 -3.24 -2.33 -25.96
N TYR A 72 -2.07 -2.65 -26.49
CA TYR A 72 -1.91 -3.40 -27.74
C TYR A 72 -1.04 -4.63 -27.49
N ILE A 73 -1.35 -5.74 -28.16
CA ILE A 73 -0.61 -7.00 -28.08
C ILE A 73 -0.07 -7.35 -29.46
N ILE A 74 1.24 -7.28 -29.63
CA ILE A 74 1.93 -7.69 -30.86
C ILE A 74 2.53 -9.08 -30.64
N ARG A 75 2.32 -9.99 -31.59
CA ARG A 75 2.89 -11.33 -31.58
C ARG A 75 3.98 -11.44 -32.66
N LYS A 76 5.19 -11.82 -32.25
CA LYS A 76 6.24 -12.33 -33.14
C LYS A 76 5.96 -13.81 -33.38
N GLN A 77 5.84 -14.18 -34.64
CA GLN A 77 5.59 -15.57 -35.05
C GLN A 77 6.42 -15.94 -36.27
N HIS A 78 6.64 -17.23 -36.44
CA HIS A 78 7.33 -17.79 -37.60
C HIS A 78 6.34 -18.57 -38.46
N ARG A 79 6.14 -18.12 -39.70
CA ARG A 79 5.26 -18.72 -40.70
C ARG A 79 6.06 -19.70 -41.56
N TYR A 80 5.69 -20.99 -41.50
CA TYR A 80 6.27 -22.03 -42.36
C TYR A 80 5.41 -22.29 -43.61
N SER A 81 4.10 -22.05 -43.50
CA SER A 81 3.09 -22.22 -44.54
C SER A 81 1.95 -21.24 -44.28
N PRO A 82 1.14 -20.88 -45.29
CA PRO A 82 -0.13 -20.16 -45.11
C PRO A 82 -0.98 -20.66 -43.92
N THR A 83 -1.01 -21.99 -43.69
CA THR A 83 -1.77 -22.63 -42.61
C THR A 83 -0.97 -22.94 -41.35
N GLN A 84 0.36 -22.89 -41.39
CA GLN A 84 1.23 -23.32 -40.28
C GLN A 84 2.11 -22.18 -39.79
N VAL A 85 1.80 -21.73 -38.58
CA VAL A 85 2.45 -20.61 -37.91
C VAL A 85 2.80 -21.02 -36.47
N THR A 86 4.02 -20.71 -36.03
CA THR A 86 4.49 -20.95 -34.66
C THR A 86 4.68 -19.61 -33.94
N PRO A 87 3.95 -19.35 -32.83
CA PRO A 87 4.19 -18.16 -32.01
C PRO A 87 5.57 -18.27 -31.31
N LEU A 88 6.33 -17.19 -31.27
CA LEU A 88 7.65 -17.14 -30.64
C LEU A 88 7.67 -16.28 -29.37
N ALA A 89 7.09 -15.08 -29.44
CA ALA A 89 7.02 -14.14 -28.32
C ALA A 89 5.86 -13.17 -28.51
N ASP A 90 5.24 -12.77 -27.40
CA ASP A 90 4.25 -11.69 -27.38
C ASP A 90 4.87 -10.44 -26.73
N TYR A 91 4.42 -9.27 -27.17
CA TYR A 91 4.85 -7.96 -26.69
C TYR A 91 3.62 -7.13 -26.31
N TYR A 92 3.65 -6.55 -25.12
CA TYR A 92 2.59 -5.67 -24.62
C TYR A 92 3.02 -4.22 -24.79
N ILE A 93 2.16 -3.41 -25.41
CA ILE A 93 2.32 -1.97 -25.50
C ILE A 93 1.27 -1.34 -24.61
N ILE A 94 1.69 -0.85 -23.44
CA ILE A 94 0.82 -0.30 -22.40
C ILE A 94 1.08 1.20 -22.30
N ALA A 95 0.09 2.02 -22.66
CA ALA A 95 0.20 3.48 -22.72
C ALA A 95 1.44 3.96 -23.51
N GLY A 96 1.77 3.26 -24.60
CA GLY A 96 2.96 3.48 -25.44
C GLY A 96 4.22 2.75 -24.98
N VAL A 97 4.34 2.31 -23.73
CA VAL A 97 5.54 1.58 -23.27
C VAL A 97 5.49 0.13 -23.72
N VAL A 98 6.51 -0.32 -24.45
CA VAL A 98 6.68 -1.67 -24.97
C VAL A 98 7.42 -2.55 -23.96
N TYR A 99 6.82 -3.69 -23.64
CA TYR A 99 7.34 -4.74 -22.78
C TYR A 99 7.30 -6.08 -23.50
N GLN A 100 8.28 -6.95 -23.29
CA GLN A 100 8.17 -8.35 -23.70
C GLN A 100 7.32 -9.13 -22.68
N ALA A 101 6.32 -9.87 -23.16
CA ALA A 101 5.54 -10.76 -22.32
C ALA A 101 6.41 -11.96 -21.90
N PRO A 102 6.52 -12.28 -20.60
CA PRO A 102 7.20 -13.49 -20.15
C PRO A 102 6.36 -14.73 -20.51
N ASP A 103 7.02 -15.83 -20.81
CA ASP A 103 6.34 -17.10 -21.00
C ASP A 103 5.78 -17.62 -19.65
N LEU A 104 4.67 -18.35 -19.73
CA LEU A 104 4.00 -18.90 -18.55
C LEU A 104 4.92 -19.84 -17.74
N GLY A 105 5.84 -20.56 -18.41
CA GLY A 105 6.81 -21.43 -17.78
C GLY A 105 7.76 -20.66 -16.87
N SER A 106 8.42 -19.62 -17.38
CA SER A 106 9.32 -18.76 -16.59
C SER A 106 8.60 -18.08 -15.42
N VAL A 107 7.35 -17.62 -15.59
CA VAL A 107 6.57 -17.02 -14.50
C VAL A 107 6.30 -18.05 -13.40
N ILE A 108 5.88 -19.27 -13.75
CA ILE A 108 5.62 -20.34 -12.79
C ILE A 108 6.92 -20.77 -12.10
N ASN A 109 7.99 -21.01 -12.86
CA ASN A 109 9.30 -21.42 -12.34
C ASN A 109 9.87 -20.39 -11.36
N SER A 110 9.81 -19.10 -11.70
CA SER A 110 10.25 -18.00 -10.82
C SER A 110 9.46 -17.98 -9.52
N ARG A 111 8.12 -18.05 -9.58
CA ARG A 111 7.26 -18.06 -8.38
C ARG A 111 7.46 -19.31 -7.53
N MET A 112 7.61 -20.47 -8.15
CA MET A 112 7.86 -21.75 -7.46
C MET A 112 9.22 -21.73 -6.75
N LEU A 113 10.28 -21.24 -7.42
CA LEU A 113 11.59 -21.06 -6.82
C LEU A 113 11.55 -20.10 -5.63
N THR A 114 10.86 -18.96 -5.76
CA THR A 114 10.68 -18.00 -4.64
C THR A 114 9.94 -18.63 -3.46
N ALA A 115 8.88 -19.41 -3.72
CA ALA A 115 8.12 -20.09 -2.68
C ALA A 115 8.96 -21.16 -1.95
N ILE A 116 9.69 -22.00 -2.70
CA ILE A 116 10.60 -23.01 -2.14
C ILE A 116 11.71 -22.35 -1.33
N HIS A 117 12.32 -21.28 -1.84
CA HIS A 117 13.35 -20.52 -1.13
C HIS A 117 12.81 -19.91 0.18
N ALA A 118 11.58 -19.37 0.18
CA ALA A 118 10.97 -18.83 1.40
C ALA A 118 10.68 -19.93 2.44
N VAL A 119 10.18 -21.10 2.00
CA VAL A 119 9.97 -22.26 2.86
C VAL A 119 11.28 -22.80 3.42
N GLN A 120 12.31 -22.94 2.59
CA GLN A 120 13.64 -23.36 3.03
C GLN A 120 14.24 -22.36 4.04
N SER A 121 14.18 -21.06 3.75
CA SER A 121 14.66 -20.00 4.64
C SER A 121 13.97 -20.04 6.01
N ALA A 122 12.65 -20.27 6.03
CA ALA A 122 11.87 -20.41 7.26
C ALA A 122 12.22 -21.70 8.03
N PHE A 123 12.52 -22.81 7.35
CA PHE A 123 13.02 -24.02 7.99
C PHE A 123 14.44 -23.86 8.53
N ASP A 124 15.35 -23.24 7.79
CA ASP A 124 16.72 -22.96 8.22
C ASP A 124 16.73 -22.05 9.46
N GLU A 125 15.89 -21.02 9.47
CA GLU A 125 15.66 -20.17 10.65
C GLU A 125 15.07 -20.96 11.83
N ALA A 126 14.01 -21.75 11.62
CA ALA A 126 13.39 -22.54 12.67
C ALA A 126 14.36 -23.59 13.26
N MET A 127 15.10 -24.31 12.40
CA MET A 127 16.14 -25.27 12.82
C MET A 127 17.25 -24.58 13.61
N SER A 128 17.58 -23.31 13.31
CA SER A 128 18.59 -22.55 14.07
C SER A 128 18.22 -22.37 15.56
N TYR A 129 16.92 -22.33 15.89
CA TYR A 129 16.41 -22.27 17.27
C TYR A 129 16.16 -23.65 17.88
N CYS A 130 16.05 -24.71 17.09
CA CYS A 130 15.79 -26.06 17.58
C CYS A 130 17.05 -26.68 18.21
N ARG A 131 16.92 -27.29 19.39
CA ARG A 131 17.99 -28.03 20.07
C ARG A 131 17.46 -29.39 20.51
N TYR A 132 18.31 -30.41 20.42
CA TYR A 132 17.97 -31.78 20.79
C TYR A 132 18.93 -32.30 21.86
N HIS A 133 18.40 -33.00 22.86
CA HIS A 133 19.20 -33.72 23.85
C HIS A 133 18.60 -35.12 24.08
N PRO A 134 19.36 -36.22 23.98
CA PRO A 134 18.81 -37.58 24.03
C PRO A 134 17.92 -37.90 25.25
N SER A 135 18.19 -37.29 26.41
CA SER A 135 17.39 -37.48 27.63
C SER A 135 16.28 -36.45 27.87
N LYS A 136 16.20 -35.37 27.08
CA LYS A 136 15.18 -34.30 27.23
C LYS A 136 14.32 -34.08 25.99
N GLY A 137 14.66 -34.70 24.86
CA GLY A 137 13.98 -34.51 23.58
C GLY A 137 14.35 -33.18 22.90
N TYR A 138 13.42 -32.69 22.09
CA TYR A 138 13.52 -31.41 21.38
C TYR A 138 13.06 -30.26 22.27
N TRP A 139 13.77 -29.13 22.20
CA TRP A 139 13.39 -27.88 22.84
C TRP A 139 13.84 -26.69 21.98
N TRP A 140 13.22 -25.52 22.20
CA TRP A 140 13.43 -24.32 21.39
C TRP A 140 14.20 -23.27 22.20
N HIS A 141 15.24 -22.70 21.61
CA HIS A 141 16.06 -21.64 22.22
C HIS A 141 16.02 -20.37 21.37
N PHE A 142 15.06 -19.49 21.66
CA PHE A 142 14.97 -18.18 21.00
C PHE A 142 15.98 -17.21 21.63
N LYS A 143 16.94 -16.70 20.86
CA LYS A 143 17.95 -15.71 21.34
C LYS A 143 17.31 -14.46 21.94
N ASP A 144 16.11 -14.11 21.49
CA ASP A 144 15.28 -13.03 22.02
C ASP A 144 14.94 -13.13 23.51
N GLN A 145 15.03 -14.32 24.09
CA GLN A 145 14.69 -14.54 25.50
C GLN A 145 15.85 -14.13 26.42
N ASP A 146 17.11 -14.40 26.02
CA ASP A 146 18.31 -13.98 26.76
C ASP A 146 18.43 -12.45 26.90
N GLU A 147 18.05 -11.68 25.87
CA GLU A 147 18.10 -10.22 25.93
C GLU A 147 16.96 -9.64 26.78
N ARG A 148 15.79 -10.30 26.84
CA ARG A 148 14.69 -9.89 27.73
C ARG A 148 15.03 -10.18 29.19
N ASP A 149 15.62 -11.33 29.50
CA ASP A 149 15.98 -11.71 30.87
C ASP A 149 17.20 -10.95 31.43
N LYS A 150 18.10 -10.43 30.57
CA LYS A 150 19.15 -9.48 30.97
C LYS A 150 18.59 -8.08 31.30
N VAL A 151 17.47 -7.68 30.68
CA VAL A 151 16.77 -6.45 31.04
C VAL A 151 15.89 -6.72 32.26
N LYS A 152 16.52 -6.67 33.45
CA LYS A 152 15.80 -6.45 34.72
C LYS A 152 14.73 -5.36 34.49
N PRO A 153 13.50 -5.51 35.02
CA PRO A 153 12.43 -4.56 34.76
C PRO A 153 12.77 -3.20 35.37
N LYS A 154 13.43 -2.34 34.58
CA LYS A 154 13.59 -0.92 34.89
C LYS A 154 12.18 -0.37 34.98
N SER A 155 11.81 -0.01 36.20
CA SER A 155 10.69 0.85 36.60
C SER A 155 9.85 1.35 35.43
N LYS A 156 8.57 0.93 35.39
CA LYS A 156 7.54 1.55 34.53
C LYS A 156 7.85 3.05 34.44
N LYS A 157 8.14 3.56 33.23
CA LYS A 157 8.17 5.01 33.02
C LYS A 157 6.84 5.51 33.57
N LYS A 158 6.87 6.37 34.60
CA LYS A 158 5.68 7.14 34.96
C LYS A 158 5.34 7.92 33.71
N GLU A 159 4.25 7.57 33.06
CA GLU A 159 3.60 8.48 32.12
C GLU A 159 3.35 9.75 32.92
N GLU A 160 3.95 10.86 32.47
CA GLU A 160 3.75 12.13 33.14
C GLU A 160 2.25 12.44 33.13
N PRO A 161 1.65 12.82 34.28
CA PRO A 161 0.23 13.10 34.33
C PRO A 161 -0.07 14.27 33.38
N SER A 162 -0.72 13.96 32.27
CA SER A 162 -1.09 14.91 31.21
C SER A 162 -1.62 16.21 31.80
N SER A 163 -1.13 17.34 31.26
CA SER A 163 -1.40 18.67 31.80
C SER A 163 -2.91 18.92 31.92
N LEU A 164 -3.34 19.63 32.97
CA LEU A 164 -4.76 19.96 33.21
C LEU A 164 -5.43 20.57 31.97
N PHE A 165 -4.71 21.40 31.22
CA PHE A 165 -5.20 22.00 29.98
C PHE A 165 -5.37 20.98 28.84
N GLN A 166 -4.49 19.98 28.76
CA GLN A 166 -4.64 18.88 27.80
C GLN A 166 -5.86 18.03 28.14
N ARG A 167 -6.07 17.71 29.44
CA ARG A 167 -7.26 16.98 29.90
C ARG A 167 -8.55 17.73 29.58
N GLN A 168 -8.67 18.99 30.02
CA GLN A 168 -9.87 19.81 29.74
C GLN A 168 -10.19 19.93 28.25
N ARG A 169 -9.17 20.09 27.39
CA ARG A 169 -9.38 20.17 25.94
C ARG A 169 -9.76 18.82 25.32
N VAL A 170 -9.19 17.72 25.80
CA VAL A 170 -9.56 16.36 25.38
C VAL A 170 -10.98 16.02 25.87
N ASP A 171 -11.35 16.36 27.10
CA ASP A 171 -12.69 16.14 27.65
C ASP A 171 -13.76 16.93 26.87
N MET A 172 -13.47 18.17 26.46
CA MET A 172 -14.35 18.95 25.59
C MET A 172 -14.55 18.28 24.22
N LEU A 173 -13.48 17.74 23.63
CA LEU A 173 -13.55 16.98 22.38
C LEU A 173 -14.27 15.64 22.54
N LEU A 174 -14.08 14.92 23.65
CA LEU A 174 -14.79 13.69 23.96
C LEU A 174 -16.28 13.94 24.22
N LEU A 175 -16.65 15.08 24.81
CA LEU A 175 -18.05 15.51 24.94
C LEU A 175 -18.69 15.78 23.58
N ASP A 176 -18.02 16.53 22.70
CA ASP A 176 -18.48 16.83 21.35
C ASP A 176 -18.59 15.54 20.50
N ILE A 177 -17.61 14.64 20.59
CA ILE A 177 -17.65 13.30 19.97
C ILE A 177 -18.79 12.46 20.55
N ARG A 178 -19.02 12.45 21.86
CA ARG A 178 -20.14 11.72 22.49
C ARG A 178 -21.50 12.28 22.10
N GLN A 179 -21.61 13.58 21.86
CA GLN A 179 -22.85 14.20 21.36
C GLN A 179 -23.10 13.87 19.89
N LYS A 180 -22.07 13.96 19.04
CA LYS A 180 -22.13 13.63 17.60
C LYS A 180 -22.32 12.13 17.34
N PHE A 181 -21.74 11.29 18.19
CA PHE A 181 -21.77 9.84 18.11
C PHE A 181 -22.22 9.26 19.46
N GLN A 182 -23.50 9.44 19.78
CA GLN A 182 -24.11 8.77 20.92
C GLN A 182 -23.92 7.25 20.77
N PRO A 183 -23.26 6.56 21.73
CA PRO A 183 -23.11 5.12 21.65
C PRO A 183 -24.49 4.45 21.70
N LYS A 184 -24.93 3.91 20.56
CA LYS A 184 -26.12 3.07 20.51
C LYS A 184 -25.80 1.77 21.24
N PHE A 185 -26.16 1.70 22.52
CA PHE A 185 -26.09 0.47 23.30
C PHE A 185 -27.06 -0.56 22.70
N ILE A 186 -26.56 -1.36 21.76
CA ILE A 186 -27.23 -2.55 21.27
C ILE A 186 -27.17 -3.57 22.41
N GLN A 187 -28.28 -3.74 23.13
CA GLN A 187 -28.46 -4.94 23.94
C GLN A 187 -28.52 -6.13 22.97
N PRO A 188 -27.63 -7.13 23.07
CA PRO A 188 -27.87 -8.40 22.41
C PRO A 188 -28.97 -9.13 23.20
N LYS A 189 -30.18 -9.14 22.66
CA LYS A 189 -31.24 -10.06 23.12
C LYS A 189 -31.81 -10.79 21.93
N SER A 190 -31.95 -12.10 22.09
CA SER A 190 -32.65 -12.99 21.17
C SER A 190 -34.15 -12.64 21.15
N GLY A 191 -34.70 -12.31 19.98
CA GLY A 191 -36.15 -12.26 19.73
C GLY A 191 -36.81 -10.87 19.72
N ASP A 192 -36.75 -10.21 18.56
CA ASP A 192 -37.71 -9.22 18.00
C ASP A 192 -38.02 -7.87 18.69
N LYS A 193 -38.75 -7.01 17.94
CA LYS A 193 -38.78 -5.53 17.93
C LYS A 193 -40.17 -4.96 18.36
N PRO A 194 -40.43 -3.62 18.45
CA PRO A 194 -39.59 -2.41 18.58
C PRO A 194 -40.03 -1.44 19.75
N VAL A 195 -39.42 -0.25 19.81
CA VAL A 195 -39.55 0.85 20.83
C VAL A 195 -40.87 1.68 20.72
N PRO A 196 -41.27 2.46 21.76
CA PRO A 196 -40.90 3.90 21.80
C PRO A 196 -40.40 4.45 23.16
N VAL A 197 -39.86 5.67 23.10
CA VAL A 197 -39.13 6.41 24.15
C VAL A 197 -40.04 7.35 24.93
N GLU A 198 -39.81 7.57 26.24
CA GLU A 198 -40.11 8.87 26.85
C GLU A 198 -39.20 9.24 28.04
N GLN A 199 -39.12 10.55 28.33
CA GLN A 199 -38.12 11.18 29.20
C GLN A 199 -38.76 11.64 30.53
N VAL A 200 -38.18 11.35 31.70
CA VAL A 200 -38.44 12.18 32.91
C VAL A 200 -37.18 12.44 33.76
N LYS A 201 -36.99 13.75 33.98
CA LYS A 201 -36.23 14.55 34.95
C LYS A 201 -35.73 13.93 36.28
N LYS A 202 -34.57 14.47 36.69
CA LYS A 202 -34.14 14.95 38.03
C LYS A 202 -34.75 14.31 39.30
N GLU A 203 -33.85 13.94 40.22
CA GLU A 203 -33.93 14.40 41.62
C GLU A 203 -32.53 14.54 42.26
N ALA A 204 -32.45 15.04 43.49
CA ALA A 204 -31.23 15.62 44.08
C ALA A 204 -30.57 14.77 45.18
N GLU A 205 -29.34 15.18 45.52
CA GLU A 205 -28.51 14.97 46.73
C GLU A 205 -29.16 14.39 48.01
N PRO A 206 -28.40 13.62 48.83
CA PRO A 206 -27.40 14.28 49.70
C PRO A 206 -26.05 13.58 49.94
N THR A 207 -25.13 14.38 50.47
CA THR A 207 -23.90 14.03 51.22
C THR A 207 -24.24 13.26 52.53
N THR A 208 -23.34 12.71 53.36
CA THR A 208 -21.96 13.10 53.76
C THR A 208 -21.27 11.91 54.50
N GLU A 209 -20.15 12.19 55.20
CA GLU A 209 -19.36 11.33 56.13
C GLU A 209 -18.26 10.44 55.51
N THR A 210 -17.02 10.41 56.03
CA THR A 210 -16.38 11.24 57.07
C THR A 210 -14.88 11.46 56.76
N ILE A 211 -14.35 12.61 57.18
CA ILE A 211 -12.93 12.99 57.12
C ILE A 211 -12.28 12.70 58.48
N LYS A 212 -11.03 12.23 58.50
CA LYS A 212 -10.13 12.36 59.67
C LYS A 212 -9.09 13.44 59.39
N GLN A 213 -9.11 14.50 60.21
CA GLN A 213 -8.05 15.51 60.31
C GLN A 213 -7.22 15.26 61.57
N GLU A 214 -5.94 15.62 61.52
CA GLU A 214 -5.19 16.19 62.65
C GLU A 214 -4.61 17.53 62.18
N GLU A 215 -4.41 18.48 63.12
CA GLU A 215 -4.24 19.91 62.83
C GLU A 215 -3.13 20.55 63.70
N LYS A 216 -2.78 21.83 63.40
CA LYS A 216 -1.87 22.78 64.12
C LYS A 216 -0.36 22.61 63.88
N ASP A 217 0.50 23.65 63.86
CA ASP A 217 0.38 25.14 63.97
C ASP A 217 1.70 25.77 63.37
N SER A 218 1.93 27.08 63.11
CA SER A 218 1.17 28.33 63.29
C SER A 218 1.60 29.48 62.32
N THR A 219 0.89 30.61 62.42
CA THR A 219 1.05 31.98 61.88
C THR A 219 2.43 32.61 61.53
N LYS A 220 2.49 33.43 60.45
CA LYS A 220 2.52 34.94 60.51
C LYS A 220 2.58 35.68 59.14
N ASN A 221 1.84 36.81 59.09
CA ASN A 221 1.95 38.09 58.33
C ASN A 221 3.26 38.46 57.56
N SER A 222 3.31 39.39 56.58
CA SER A 222 2.38 40.45 56.11
C SER A 222 2.86 41.19 54.83
N GLN A 223 1.92 41.80 54.06
CA GLN A 223 2.09 43.00 53.19
C GLN A 223 3.07 42.86 51.97
N GLN A 224 3.04 43.67 50.90
CA GLN A 224 2.44 45.00 50.65
C GLN A 224 2.09 45.22 49.16
N SER A 225 1.37 46.31 48.86
CA SER A 225 0.83 46.70 47.55
C SER A 225 1.82 47.37 46.58
N SER A 226 1.59 47.22 45.27
CA SER A 226 1.86 48.30 44.29
C SER A 226 0.85 48.29 43.13
N SER A 227 0.55 49.47 42.59
CA SER A 227 -0.42 49.70 41.52
C SER A 227 0.30 50.23 40.27
N THR A 228 -0.23 50.00 39.07
CA THR A 228 -0.61 51.09 38.12
C THR A 228 -1.12 50.59 36.74
N LYS A 229 -2.28 51.16 36.36
CA LYS A 229 -2.70 51.70 35.05
C LYS A 229 -2.28 51.02 33.72
N ALA A 230 -3.30 50.74 32.90
CA ALA A 230 -3.20 50.49 31.46
C ALA A 230 -3.11 51.77 30.62
N PRO A 231 -2.64 51.67 29.35
CA PRO A 231 -3.08 52.53 28.25
C PRO A 231 -3.88 51.75 27.16
N PRO A 232 -4.58 52.44 26.22
CA PRO A 232 -5.78 51.90 25.59
C PRO A 232 -5.63 51.37 24.14
N GLU A 233 -6.72 50.75 23.67
CA GLU A 233 -6.94 50.29 22.29
C GLU A 233 -6.76 51.40 21.23
N LYS A 234 -6.33 51.02 20.02
CA LYS A 234 -6.50 51.85 18.82
C LYS A 234 -6.88 50.98 17.61
N ARG A 235 -8.14 51.10 17.18
CA ARG A 235 -8.65 50.43 15.96
C ARG A 235 -8.14 51.13 14.69
N MET A 236 -7.91 50.35 13.63
CA MET A 236 -7.66 50.84 12.27
C MET A 236 -8.90 51.53 11.67
N ARG A 237 -8.68 52.56 10.83
CA ARG A 237 -9.27 52.64 9.47
C ARG A 237 -8.60 53.73 8.61
N LEU A 238 -8.74 53.53 7.29
CA LEU A 238 -8.51 54.38 6.10
C LEU A 238 -8.31 55.90 6.31
N GLN A 239 -7.57 56.63 5.46
CA GLN A 239 -7.11 56.33 4.08
C GLN A 239 -5.57 56.42 3.94
#